data_AF-A0A7C9AR31-F1
#
_entry.id   AF-A0A7C9AR31-F1
#
_cell.length_a   1.000
_cell.length_b   1.000
_cell.length_c   1.000
_cell.angle_alpha   90.00
_cell.angle_beta   90.00
_cell.angle_gamma   90.00
#
_symmetry.space_group_name_H-M   'P 1'
#
loop_
_entity.id
_entity.type
_entity.pdbx_description
1 polymer ?
#
loop_
_entity_poly.entity_id
_entity_poly.type
_entity_poly.pdbx_seq_one_letter_code
_entity_poly.pdbx_strand_id
1 'polypeptide(L)'
;MRSFIPVIYNITLTVAKDEPRPSMLTIFKGRPSVVKVDIKRHLMSELPESNDGIGQWCRDMFVSKDAFLDKYFCTGTFGSQEIQEIGRPIKSLIVMIVWSCLLTGAAVGVVLWTRLFCTWQGLVITLAVLFVVTIIMQILILFSQSEPDMDSMPIKILPQDPMKEILLKR
;
A
#
# COMPACT_ATOMS: atom_id res chain seq x y z
N MET A 1 -17.40 -7.39 -19.06
CA MET A 1 -16.18 -7.51 -18.23
C MET A 1 -15.26 -8.66 -18.66
N ARG A 2 -15.77 -9.88 -18.90
CA ARG A 2 -14.94 -11.05 -19.25
C ARG A 2 -14.14 -10.95 -20.57
N SER A 3 -14.61 -10.14 -21.52
CA SER A 3 -13.87 -9.84 -22.77
C SER A 3 -12.63 -8.96 -22.56
N PHE A 4 -12.58 -8.23 -21.44
CA PHE A 4 -11.54 -7.23 -21.17
C PHE A 4 -10.47 -7.74 -20.19
N ILE A 5 -10.83 -8.70 -19.35
CA ILE A 5 -9.94 -9.26 -18.32
C ILE A 5 -9.68 -10.73 -18.68
N PRO A 6 -8.51 -11.06 -19.24
CA PRO A 6 -8.21 -12.43 -19.67
C PRO A 6 -7.87 -13.37 -18.50
N VAL A 7 -7.40 -12.83 -17.38
CA VAL A 7 -6.82 -13.61 -16.27
C VAL A 7 -7.12 -12.94 -14.93
N ILE A 8 -7.40 -13.75 -13.91
CA ILE A 8 -7.49 -13.35 -12.50
C ILE A 8 -6.26 -13.89 -11.77
N TYR A 9 -5.55 -13.00 -11.09
CA TYR A 9 -4.45 -13.38 -10.20
C TYR A 9 -4.96 -13.49 -8.77
N ASN A 10 -4.79 -14.67 -8.20
CA ASN A 10 -5.11 -14.94 -6.82
C ASN A 10 -3.84 -14.87 -5.98
N ILE A 11 -3.67 -13.78 -5.26
CA ILE A 11 -2.48 -13.52 -4.44
C ILE A 11 -2.82 -13.84 -2.98
N THR A 12 -1.97 -14.61 -2.32
CA THR A 12 -2.05 -14.91 -0.89
C THR A 12 -0.73 -14.52 -0.25
N LEU A 13 -0.79 -13.62 0.73
CA LEU A 13 0.37 -13.11 1.44
C LEU A 13 0.39 -13.69 2.84
N THR A 14 1.54 -14.24 3.25
CA THR A 14 1.74 -14.71 4.62
C THR A 14 3.07 -14.25 5.17
N VAL A 15 3.05 -13.92 6.45
CA VAL A 15 4.23 -13.62 7.23
C VAL A 15 4.44 -14.79 8.17
N ALA A 16 5.64 -15.36 8.20
CA ALA A 16 5.96 -16.41 9.16
C ALA A 16 5.76 -15.88 10.58
N LYS A 17 5.24 -16.72 11.50
CA LYS A 17 5.01 -16.33 12.89
C LYS A 17 6.30 -15.93 13.61
N ASP A 18 7.41 -16.51 13.18
CA ASP A 18 8.73 -16.34 13.78
C ASP A 18 9.44 -15.07 13.30
N GLU A 19 8.93 -14.43 12.25
CA GLU A 19 9.53 -13.22 11.67
C GLU A 19 8.80 -11.94 12.10
N PRO A 20 9.54 -10.83 12.27
CA PRO A 20 8.94 -9.55 12.63
C PRO A 20 7.96 -9.13 11.53
N ARG A 21 6.72 -8.86 11.92
CA ARG A 21 5.69 -8.37 11.01
C ARG A 21 6.18 -7.08 10.33
N PRO A 22 5.96 -6.93 9.01
CA PRO A 22 6.30 -5.71 8.30
C PRO A 22 5.40 -4.59 8.82
N SER A 23 5.95 -3.76 9.70
CA SER A 23 5.33 -2.51 10.15
C SER A 23 6.12 -1.34 9.59
N MET A 24 5.50 -0.18 9.42
CA MET A 24 6.22 1.02 8.98
C MET A 24 7.43 1.31 9.87
N LEU A 25 7.31 1.13 11.19
CA LEU A 25 8.41 1.27 12.14
C LEU A 25 9.54 0.25 11.90
N THR A 26 9.21 -0.97 11.49
CA THR A 26 10.18 -2.01 11.16
C THR A 26 10.97 -1.65 9.89
N ILE A 27 10.29 -1.09 8.88
CA ILE A 27 10.89 -0.63 7.63
C ILE A 27 11.84 0.55 7.89
N PHE A 28 11.42 1.53 8.70
CA PHE A 28 12.27 2.66 9.09
C PHE A 28 13.50 2.22 9.90
N LYS A 29 13.38 1.16 10.70
CA LYS A 29 14.51 0.55 11.43
C LYS A 29 15.41 -0.32 10.55
N GLY A 30 15.13 -0.45 9.25
CA GLY A 30 15.92 -1.23 8.31
C GLY A 30 15.93 -2.73 8.59
N ARG A 31 14.96 -3.25 9.36
CA ARG A 31 14.91 -4.68 9.67
C ARG A 31 14.32 -5.46 8.49
N PRO A 32 14.97 -6.53 8.02
CA PRO A 32 14.42 -7.38 6.99
C PRO A 32 13.18 -8.12 7.53
N SER A 33 12.16 -8.27 6.69
CA SER A 33 10.97 -9.07 6.94
C SER A 33 10.68 -9.86 5.68
N VAL A 34 10.70 -11.19 5.77
CA VAL A 34 10.44 -12.11 4.67
C VAL A 34 8.95 -12.39 4.65
N VAL A 35 8.32 -11.93 3.57
CA VAL A 35 6.92 -12.23 3.29
C VAL A 35 6.90 -13.32 2.22
N LYS A 36 6.19 -14.41 2.51
CA LYS A 36 5.97 -15.48 1.54
C LYS A 36 4.69 -15.18 0.77
N VAL A 37 4.80 -15.16 -0.55
CA VAL A 37 3.71 -14.83 -1.46
C VAL A 37 3.41 -16.05 -2.33
N ASP A 38 2.17 -16.52 -2.31
CA ASP A 38 1.65 -17.51 -3.25
C ASP A 38 0.80 -16.81 -4.30
N ILE A 39 1.15 -16.96 -5.58
CA ILE A 39 0.44 -16.34 -6.71
C ILE A 39 -0.10 -17.46 -7.59
N LYS A 40 -1.42 -17.60 -7.62
CA LYS A 40 -2.11 -18.55 -8.50
C LYS A 40 -2.79 -17.81 -9.63
N ARG A 41 -2.59 -18.30 -10.85
CA ARG A 41 -3.20 -17.74 -12.06
C ARG A 41 -4.47 -18.54 -12.40
N HIS A 42 -5.59 -17.86 -12.55
CA HIS A 42 -6.85 -18.44 -13.03
C HIS A 42 -7.26 -17.76 -14.35
N LEU A 43 -7.56 -18.55 -15.37
CA LEU A 43 -8.08 -17.99 -16.62
C LEU A 43 -9.55 -17.60 -16.46
N MET A 44 -9.96 -16.53 -17.11
CA MET A 44 -11.36 -16.08 -17.06
C MET A 44 -12.33 -17.10 -17.68
N SER A 45 -11.83 -17.98 -18.56
CA SER A 45 -12.60 -19.08 -19.17
C SER A 45 -12.98 -20.19 -18.20
N GLU A 46 -12.29 -20.31 -17.06
CA GLU A 46 -12.56 -21.34 -16.05
C GLU A 46 -13.66 -20.91 -15.07
N LEU A 47 -14.11 -19.65 -15.11
CA LEU A 47 -15.11 -19.13 -14.19
C LEU A 47 -16.55 -19.43 -14.68
N PRO A 48 -17.44 -19.93 -13.81
CA PRO A 48 -18.84 -20.20 -14.15
C PRO A 48 -19.56 -18.92 -14.59
N GLU A 49 -20.39 -18.98 -15.63
CA GLU A 49 -21.04 -17.80 -16.25
C GLU A 49 -22.18 -17.20 -15.42
N SER A 50 -22.82 -18.00 -14.55
CA SER A 50 -23.89 -17.55 -13.67
C SER A 50 -23.35 -16.71 -12.50
N ASN A 51 -24.07 -15.65 -12.12
CA ASN A 51 -23.72 -14.80 -10.99
C ASN A 51 -23.65 -15.59 -9.67
N ASP A 52 -24.57 -16.54 -9.47
CA ASP A 52 -24.56 -17.42 -8.30
C ASP A 52 -23.36 -18.37 -8.31
N GLY A 53 -22.96 -18.82 -9.50
CA GLY A 53 -21.76 -19.64 -9.70
C GLY A 53 -20.47 -18.89 -9.38
N ILE A 54 -20.39 -17.60 -9.72
CA ILE A 54 -19.25 -16.74 -9.37
C ILE A 54 -19.20 -16.55 -7.85
N GLY A 55 -20.35 -16.32 -7.21
CA GLY A 55 -20.45 -16.20 -5.76
C GLY A 55 -19.97 -17.46 -5.05
N GLN A 56 -20.36 -18.63 -5.53
CA GLN A 56 -19.91 -19.91 -4.99
C GLN A 56 -18.42 -20.15 -5.22
N TRP A 57 -17.91 -19.86 -6.41
CA TRP A 57 -16.48 -19.95 -6.71
C TRP A 57 -15.63 -19.05 -5.81
N CYS A 58 -16.07 -17.81 -5.56
CA CYS A 58 -15.41 -16.90 -4.63
C CYS A 58 -15.38 -17.45 -3.19
N ARG A 59 -16.47 -18.07 -2.74
CA ARG A 59 -16.53 -18.71 -1.41
C ARG A 59 -15.59 -19.90 -1.34
N ASP A 60 -15.63 -20.78 -2.33
CA ASP A 60 -14.76 -21.97 -2.38
C ASP A 60 -13.28 -21.57 -2.41
N MET A 61 -12.95 -20.50 -3.15
CA MET A 61 -11.59 -19.96 -3.15
C MET A 61 -11.17 -19.38 -1.81
N PHE A 62 -12.09 -18.69 -1.13
CA PHE A 62 -11.82 -18.14 0.20
C PHE A 62 -11.60 -19.25 1.22
N VAL A 63 -12.44 -20.29 1.24
CA VAL A 63 -12.31 -21.45 2.14
C VAL A 63 -11.01 -22.21 1.85
N SER A 64 -10.68 -22.40 0.57
CA SER A 64 -9.42 -23.06 0.18
C SER A 64 -8.20 -22.28 0.65
N LYS A 65 -8.22 -20.94 0.56
CA LYS A 65 -7.18 -20.08 1.11
C LYS A 65 -7.08 -20.19 2.62
N ASP A 66 -8.20 -20.13 3.32
CA ASP A 66 -8.22 -20.17 4.78
C ASP A 66 -7.64 -21.49 5.30
N ALA A 67 -8.06 -22.62 4.73
CA ALA A 67 -7.49 -23.94 5.03
C ALA A 67 -6.00 -24.04 4.69
N PHE A 68 -5.55 -23.34 3.64
CA PHE A 68 -4.13 -23.28 3.27
C PHE A 68 -3.31 -22.46 4.26
N LEU A 69 -3.86 -21.34 4.76
CA LEU A 69 -3.26 -20.53 5.81
C LEU A 69 -3.17 -21.30 7.13
N ASP A 70 -4.21 -22.02 7.53
CA ASP A 70 -4.18 -22.85 8.73
C ASP A 70 -3.12 -23.95 8.66
N LYS A 71 -2.99 -24.62 7.51
CA LYS A 71 -1.90 -25.59 7.28
C LYS A 71 -0.54 -24.92 7.37
N TYR A 72 -0.37 -23.73 6.78
CA TYR A 72 0.88 -22.98 6.88
C TYR A 72 1.22 -22.60 8.34
N PHE A 73 0.22 -22.19 9.12
CA PHE A 73 0.40 -21.85 10.53
C PHE A 73 0.71 -23.05 11.43
N CYS A 74 0.31 -24.26 11.04
CA CYS A 74 0.58 -25.51 11.76
C CYS A 74 1.90 -26.17 11.34
N THR A 75 2.23 -26.16 10.05
CA THR A 75 3.39 -26.88 9.48
C THR A 75 4.61 -25.98 9.28
N GLY A 76 4.44 -24.65 9.23
CA GLY A 76 5.53 -23.67 9.07
C GLY A 76 6.15 -23.60 7.67
N THR A 77 5.77 -24.53 6.79
CA THR A 77 6.22 -24.60 5.41
C THR A 77 5.03 -24.54 4.47
N PHE A 78 5.15 -23.75 3.40
CA PHE A 78 4.39 -24.06 2.20
C PHE A 78 4.94 -25.37 1.67
N GLY A 79 4.09 -26.24 1.14
CA GLY A 79 4.53 -27.51 0.58
C GLY A 79 5.64 -27.35 -0.48
N SER A 80 6.04 -28.47 -1.08
CA SER A 80 7.15 -28.62 -2.04
C SER A 80 7.02 -27.85 -3.38
N GLN A 81 6.42 -26.66 -3.39
CA GLN A 81 6.47 -25.72 -4.49
C GLN A 81 7.70 -24.85 -4.32
N GLU A 82 8.51 -24.80 -5.37
CA GLU A 82 9.77 -24.05 -5.41
C GLU A 82 9.54 -22.61 -4.97
N ILE A 83 10.08 -22.28 -3.80
CA ILE A 83 10.10 -20.91 -3.29
C ILE A 83 11.01 -20.13 -4.24
N GLN A 84 10.42 -19.38 -5.17
CA GLN A 84 11.19 -18.46 -5.96
C GLN A 84 11.53 -17.25 -5.08
N GLU A 85 12.76 -17.23 -4.57
CA GLU A 85 13.27 -16.06 -3.88
C GLU A 85 13.33 -14.89 -4.86
N ILE A 86 12.37 -13.96 -4.72
CA ILE A 86 12.44 -12.67 -5.40
C ILE A 86 13.61 -11.91 -4.77
N GLY A 87 14.78 -12.07 -5.37
CA GLY A 87 16.01 -11.41 -4.95
C GLY A 87 15.81 -9.89 -4.93
N ARG A 88 16.32 -9.24 -3.89
CA ARG A 88 16.28 -7.78 -3.76
C ARG A 88 16.98 -7.14 -4.97
N PRO A 89 16.37 -6.13 -5.65
CA PRO A 89 16.95 -5.54 -6.85
C PRO A 89 18.13 -4.60 -6.51
N ILE A 90 19.28 -5.18 -6.18
CA ILE A 90 20.51 -4.46 -5.80
C ILE A 90 20.97 -3.53 -6.94
N LYS A 91 20.78 -3.95 -8.20
CA LYS A 91 21.16 -3.16 -9.38
C LYS A 91 20.43 -1.81 -9.43
N SER A 92 19.14 -1.78 -9.12
CA SER A 92 18.35 -0.54 -9.10
C SER A 92 18.80 0.39 -7.97
N LEU A 93 19.11 -0.16 -6.79
CA LEU A 93 19.63 0.63 -5.67
C LEU A 93 20.96 1.31 -6.00
N ILE A 94 21.90 0.61 -6.65
CA ILE A 94 23.18 1.20 -7.05
C ILE A 94 22.96 2.37 -8.01
N VAL A 95 22.13 2.20 -9.04
CA VAL A 95 21.82 3.26 -10.00
C VAL A 95 21.23 4.47 -9.28
N MET A 96 20.28 4.26 -8.38
CA MET A 96 19.67 5.33 -7.58
C MET A 96 20.70 6.07 -6.71
N ILE A 97 21.61 5.35 -6.05
CA ILE A 97 22.67 5.94 -5.22
C ILE A 97 23.64 6.76 -6.09
N VAL A 98 24.06 6.24 -7.24
CA VAL A 98 24.98 6.94 -8.15
C VAL A 98 24.36 8.23 -8.66
N TRP A 99 23.10 8.19 -9.12
CA TRP A 99 22.39 9.39 -9.58
C TRP A 99 22.18 10.40 -8.45
N SER A 100 21.84 9.94 -7.24
CA SER A 100 21.71 10.80 -6.07
C SER A 100 23.03 11.51 -5.73
N CYS A 101 24.14 10.77 -5.71
CA CYS A 101 25.47 11.34 -5.48
C CYS A 101 25.88 12.33 -6.58
N LEU A 102 25.58 12.02 -7.85
CA LEU A 102 25.88 12.90 -8.98
C LEU A 102 25.09 14.21 -8.89
N LEU A 103 23.78 14.13 -8.63
CA LEU A 103 22.91 15.30 -8.46
C LEU A 103 23.32 16.13 -7.25
N THR A 104 23.66 15.49 -6.12
CA THR A 104 24.12 16.17 -4.92
C THR A 104 25.47 16.86 -5.16
N GLY A 105 26.42 16.17 -5.80
CA GLY A 105 27.73 16.73 -6.15
C GLY A 105 27.61 17.91 -7.12
N ALA A 106 26.75 17.82 -8.12
CA ALA A 106 26.46 18.91 -9.04
C ALA A 106 25.84 20.11 -8.32
N ALA A 107 24.86 19.87 -7.43
CA ALA A 107 24.25 20.92 -6.62
C ALA A 107 25.28 21.63 -5.72
N VAL A 108 26.13 20.88 -5.02
CA VAL A 108 27.21 21.44 -4.19
C VAL A 108 28.22 22.21 -5.03
N GLY A 109 28.62 21.67 -6.20
CA GLY A 109 29.51 22.34 -7.13
C GLY A 109 28.95 23.69 -7.60
N VAL A 110 27.66 23.72 -7.97
CA VAL A 110 26.95 24.96 -8.32
C VAL A 110 26.92 25.92 -7.14
N VAL A 111 26.63 25.45 -5.92
CA VAL A 111 26.58 26.29 -4.71
C VAL A 111 27.92 26.92 -4.38
N LEU A 112 29.01 26.16 -4.52
CA LEU A 112 30.37 26.63 -4.28
C LEU A 112 30.83 27.62 -5.37
N TRP A 113 30.51 27.32 -6.63
CA TRP A 113 30.85 28.18 -7.77
C TRP A 113 30.16 29.54 -7.67
N THR A 114 28.86 29.54 -7.44
CA THR A 114 28.02 30.74 -7.39
C THR A 114 28.21 31.54 -6.10
N ARG A 115 29.00 31.01 -5.13
CA ARG A 115 29.15 31.57 -3.77
C ARG A 115 27.77 31.99 -3.26
N LEU A 116 26.76 31.11 -3.33
CA LEU A 116 25.34 31.45 -3.08
C LEU A 116 25.11 32.20 -1.77
N PHE A 117 25.97 31.99 -0.76
CA PHE A 117 25.91 32.66 0.54
C PHE A 117 26.60 34.04 0.60
N CYS A 118 27.41 34.41 -0.40
CA CYS A 118 28.12 35.70 -0.48
C CYS A 118 27.44 36.68 -1.44
N THR A 119 26.61 36.19 -2.35
CA THR A 119 25.92 36.99 -3.36
C THR A 119 24.50 37.32 -2.87
N TRP A 120 24.12 38.61 -2.82
CA TRP A 120 22.78 39.04 -2.37
C TRP A 120 21.62 38.30 -3.05
N GLN A 121 21.79 37.91 -4.32
CA GLN A 121 20.78 37.16 -5.07
C GLN A 121 20.53 35.75 -4.51
N GLY A 122 21.57 35.08 -4.01
CA GLY A 122 21.44 33.74 -3.42
C GLY A 122 20.75 33.74 -2.06
N LEU A 123 20.98 34.79 -1.27
CA LEU A 123 20.28 35.00 0.00
C LEU A 123 18.78 35.20 -0.22
N VAL A 124 18.39 36.01 -1.20
CA VAL A 124 16.98 36.27 -1.55
C VAL A 124 16.30 34.98 -2.03
N ILE A 125 16.95 34.20 -2.89
CA ILE A 125 16.42 32.91 -3.36
C ILE A 125 16.24 31.93 -2.19
N THR A 126 17.22 31.87 -1.28
CA THR A 126 17.16 30.98 -0.10
C THR A 126 16.02 31.34 0.83
N LEU A 127 15.82 32.65 1.10
CA LEU A 127 14.70 33.17 1.88
C LEU A 127 13.34 32.87 1.22
N ALA A 128 13.25 33.05 -0.10
CA ALA A 128 12.03 32.74 -0.85
C ALA A 128 11.68 31.25 -0.79
N VAL A 129 12.67 30.35 -0.94
CA VAL A 129 12.47 28.90 -0.81
C VAL A 129 12.02 28.53 0.60
N LEU A 130 12.65 29.08 1.64
CA LEU A 130 12.24 28.88 3.04
C LEU A 130 10.80 29.34 3.27
N PHE A 131 10.43 30.51 2.77
CA PHE A 131 9.07 31.04 2.88
C PHE A 131 8.04 30.13 2.20
N VAL A 132 8.34 29.66 0.99
CA VAL A 132 7.50 28.68 0.28
C VAL A 132 7.35 27.39 1.07
N VAL A 133 8.44 26.85 1.64
CA VAL A 133 8.38 25.65 2.49
C VAL A 133 7.50 25.87 3.72
N THR A 134 7.60 27.04 4.37
CA THR A 134 6.73 27.36 5.51
C THR A 134 5.25 27.45 5.13
N ILE A 135 4.92 28.02 3.97
CA ILE A 135 3.55 28.06 3.45
C ILE A 135 3.05 26.63 3.18
N ILE A 136 3.84 25.80 2.51
CA ILE A 136 3.48 24.41 2.22
C ILE A 136 3.25 23.64 3.53
N MET A 137 4.10 23.82 4.53
CA MET A 137 3.92 23.19 5.85
C MET A 137 2.63 23.66 6.54
N GLN A 138 2.31 24.95 6.51
CA GLN A 138 1.05 25.46 7.06
C GLN A 138 -0.17 24.89 6.34
N ILE A 139 -0.10 24.78 5.01
CA ILE A 139 -1.15 24.18 4.19
C ILE A 139 -1.32 22.70 4.56
N LEU A 140 -0.23 21.94 4.68
CA LEU A 140 -0.28 20.52 5.07
C LEU A 140 -0.84 20.32 6.47
N ILE A 141 -0.49 21.18 7.44
CA ILE A 141 -1.05 21.14 8.79
C ILE A 141 -2.56 21.43 8.75
N LEU A 142 -2.99 22.44 7.99
CA LEU A 142 -4.41 22.77 7.82
C LEU A 142 -5.17 21.59 7.19
N PHE A 143 -4.58 20.93 6.19
CA PHE A 143 -5.16 19.73 5.58
C PHE A 143 -5.18 18.54 6.55
N SER A 144 -4.16 18.36 7.37
CA SER A 144 -4.13 17.31 8.39
C SER A 144 -5.18 17.52 9.49
N GLN A 145 -5.53 18.77 9.81
CA GLN A 145 -6.64 19.09 10.72
C GLN A 145 -8.02 19.02 10.04
N SER A 146 -8.06 18.85 8.72
CA SER A 146 -9.29 18.80 7.92
C SER A 146 -9.84 17.40 7.69
N GLU A 147 -9.20 16.35 8.23
CA GLU A 147 -9.91 15.10 8.48
C GLU A 147 -11.10 15.47 9.38
N PRO A 148 -12.35 15.38 8.88
CA PRO A 148 -13.51 15.70 9.68
C PRO A 148 -13.46 14.80 10.90
N ASP A 149 -13.59 15.42 12.06
CA ASP A 149 -13.93 14.79 13.33
C ASP A 149 -15.10 13.81 13.11
N MET A 150 -14.75 12.58 12.74
CA MET A 150 -15.64 11.43 12.62
C MET A 150 -16.00 10.90 14.03
N ASP A 151 -15.86 11.72 15.06
CA ASP A 151 -16.36 11.47 16.42
C ASP A 151 -17.51 12.43 16.80
N SER A 152 -17.87 13.40 15.93
CA SER A 152 -18.97 14.35 16.17
C SER A 152 -20.05 14.39 15.09
N MET A 153 -20.22 13.31 14.31
CA MET A 153 -21.53 13.10 13.67
C MET A 153 -22.53 12.66 14.76
N PRO A 154 -23.55 13.48 15.12
CA PRO A 154 -24.70 12.92 15.80
C PRO A 154 -25.26 11.87 14.87
N ILE A 155 -25.41 10.64 15.38
CA ILE A 155 -26.24 9.61 14.77
C ILE A 155 -27.62 10.24 14.59
N LYS A 156 -27.85 10.85 13.43
CA LYS A 156 -29.17 11.23 12.98
C LYS A 156 -29.78 9.90 12.57
N ILE A 157 -30.46 9.31 13.54
CA ILE A 157 -31.30 8.13 13.41
C ILE A 157 -31.95 8.20 12.04
N LEU A 158 -31.54 7.27 11.16
CA LEU A 158 -32.19 7.02 9.89
C LEU A 158 -33.69 6.90 10.19
N PRO A 159 -34.58 7.69 9.57
CA PRO A 159 -36.01 7.57 9.80
C PRO A 159 -36.42 6.12 9.55
N GLN A 160 -36.89 5.48 10.62
CA GLN A 160 -37.38 4.12 10.53
C GLN A 160 -38.56 4.14 9.56
N ASP A 161 -38.41 3.39 8.47
CA ASP A 161 -39.37 3.24 7.40
C ASP A 161 -40.75 2.80 7.95
N PRO A 162 -41.84 3.58 7.73
CA PRO A 162 -43.18 3.27 8.24
C PRO A 162 -43.80 2.01 7.60
N MET A 163 -43.13 1.36 6.65
CA MET A 163 -43.62 0.13 6.02
C MET A 163 -43.58 -1.12 6.92
N LYS A 164 -42.82 -1.15 8.03
CA LYS A 164 -42.75 -2.37 8.87
C LYS A 164 -43.89 -2.52 9.88
N GLU A 165 -44.57 -1.46 10.28
CA GLU A 165 -45.72 -1.57 11.21
C GLU A 165 -47.01 -2.05 10.54
N ILE A 166 -47.16 -1.85 9.23
CA ILE A 166 -48.37 -2.25 8.49
C ILE A 166 -48.40 -3.77 8.22
N LEU A 167 -47.23 -4.43 8.25
CA LEU A 167 -47.07 -5.84 7.92
C LEU A 167 -47.15 -6.78 9.13
N LEU A 168 -47.12 -6.22 10.35
CA LEU A 168 -47.26 -6.99 11.61
C LEU A 168 -48.68 -6.95 12.19
N LYS A 169 -49.62 -6.28 11.51
CA LYS A 169 -51.02 -6.14 11.96
C LYS A 169 -52.06 -6.69 10.99
N ARG A 170 -51.68 -7.61 10.11
CA ARG A 170 -52.62 -8.37 9.26
C ARG A 170 -52.42 -9.87 9.44
#